data_AF-A0A9Q3E8F4-F1
#
_entry.id   AF-A0A9Q3E8F4-F1
#
_cell.length_a   1.000
_cell.length_b   1.000
_cell.length_c   1.000
_cell.angle_alpha   90.00
_cell.angle_beta   90.00
_cell.angle_gamma   90.00
#
_symmetry.space_group_name_H-M   'P 1'
#
loop_
_entity.id
_entity.type
_entity.pdbx_description
1 polymer ?
#
loop_
_entity_poly.entity_id
_entity_poly.type
_entity_poly.pdbx_seq_one_letter_code
_entity_poly.pdbx_strand_id
1 'polypeptide(L)'
;MSIPGALAFSIYVDGFNAHGKSTRLDSIGPIMLICLNLPQSEGLKPDNVYVAGIIPGRKEPTALQLNYLLMPLIKELKDLWQSYHFSPTSTGPSGSFIGVAILTAIVDVVFIHKLTGSISNSGNQF
;
A
#
# COMPACT_ATOMS: atom_id res chain seq x y z
N MET A 1 23.23 -7.22 -2.43
CA MET A 1 23.54 -7.79 -1.10
C MET A 1 22.34 -7.51 -0.21
N SER A 2 21.48 -8.50 0.07
CA SER A 2 20.30 -8.30 0.93
C SER A 2 20.71 -8.38 2.40
N ILE A 3 20.39 -7.35 3.18
CA ILE A 3 20.56 -7.40 4.63
C ILE A 3 19.54 -8.41 5.17
N PRO A 4 19.94 -9.47 5.90
CA PRO A 4 19.00 -10.43 6.48
C PRO A 4 17.94 -9.71 7.31
N GLY A 5 16.67 -10.00 7.05
CA GLY A 5 15.54 -9.36 7.72
C GLY A 5 15.10 -8.00 7.14
N ALA A 6 15.80 -7.42 6.16
CA ALA A 6 15.34 -6.20 5.50
C ALA A 6 14.43 -6.53 4.31
N LEU A 7 13.16 -6.13 4.40
CA LEU A 7 12.16 -6.30 3.35
C LEU A 7 11.78 -4.93 2.75
N ALA A 8 11.85 -4.85 1.43
CA ALA A 8 11.42 -3.73 0.62
C ALA A 8 10.11 -4.08 -0.09
N PHE A 9 9.18 -3.14 -0.11
CA PHE A 9 7.89 -3.28 -0.80
C PHE A 9 7.60 -2.09 -1.70
N SER A 10 6.80 -2.34 -2.74
CA SER A 10 6.06 -1.31 -3.47
C SER A 10 4.63 -1.26 -2.95
N ILE A 11 4.09 -0.06 -2.74
CA ILE A 11 2.65 0.11 -2.53
C ILE A 11 1.95 0.32 -3.87
N TYR A 12 0.89 -0.42 -4.13
CA TYR A 12 0.04 -0.27 -5.30
C TYR A 12 -1.35 0.18 -4.87
N VAL A 13 -1.86 1.24 -5.51
CA VAL A 13 -3.21 1.75 -5.29
C VAL A 13 -3.84 2.06 -6.63
N ASP A 14 -4.92 1.38 -6.95
CA ASP A 14 -5.69 1.58 -8.17
C ASP A 14 -7.18 1.51 -7.85
N GLY A 15 -7.95 2.43 -8.42
CA GLY A 15 -9.41 2.46 -8.29
C GLY A 15 -10.03 2.18 -9.65
N PHE A 16 -10.74 1.06 -9.77
CA PHE A 16 -11.46 0.71 -10.99
C PHE A 16 -12.97 0.80 -10.78
N ASN A 17 -13.70 0.98 -11.88
CA ASN A 17 -15.16 0.93 -11.84
C ASN A 17 -15.62 -0.52 -11.68
N ALA A 18 -16.22 -0.86 -10.53
CA ALA A 18 -16.75 -2.19 -10.24
C ALA A 18 -17.83 -2.65 -11.24
N HIS A 19 -18.49 -1.71 -11.91
CA HIS A 19 -19.50 -1.98 -12.94
C HIS A 19 -18.97 -1.82 -14.38
N GLY A 20 -17.64 -1.76 -14.56
CA GLY A 20 -17.00 -1.67 -15.87
C GLY A 20 -17.34 -0.36 -16.60
N LYS A 21 -17.94 -0.45 -17.80
CA LYS A 21 -18.28 0.71 -18.65
C LYS A 21 -19.60 1.40 -18.28
N SER A 22 -20.23 1.01 -17.17
CA SER A 22 -21.48 1.62 -16.70
C SER A 22 -21.29 3.08 -16.29
N THR A 23 -22.32 3.91 -16.48
CA THR A 23 -22.36 5.30 -15.99
C THR A 23 -22.48 5.38 -14.47
N ARG A 24 -22.76 4.25 -13.78
CA ARG A 24 -22.58 4.16 -12.34
C ARG A 24 -21.09 4.20 -12.02
N LEU A 25 -20.68 5.30 -11.42
CA LEU A 25 -19.41 5.37 -10.71
C LEU A 25 -19.59 4.50 -9.47
N ASP A 26 -18.82 3.41 -9.39
CA ASP A 26 -18.54 2.69 -8.16
C ASP A 26 -17.06 2.33 -8.19
N SER A 27 -16.24 3.15 -7.54
CA SER A 27 -14.79 2.99 -7.49
C SER A 27 -14.43 2.02 -6.37
N ILE A 28 -14.01 0.82 -6.75
CA ILE A 28 -13.43 -0.18 -5.84
C ILE A 28 -11.99 -0.41 -6.25
N GLY A 29 -11.12 -0.54 -5.26
CA GLY A 29 -9.69 -0.58 -5.53
C GLY A 29 -8.90 -1.20 -4.38
N PRO A 30 -7.92 -2.07 -4.65
CA PRO A 30 -7.08 -2.60 -3.60
C PRO A 30 -5.93 -1.64 -3.28
N ILE A 31 -5.54 -1.62 -2.01
CA ILE A 31 -4.25 -1.10 -1.55
C ILE A 31 -3.38 -2.34 -1.32
N MET A 32 -2.39 -2.56 -2.17
CA MET A 32 -1.55 -3.77 -2.15
C MET A 32 -0.10 -3.44 -1.84
N LEU A 33 0.60 -4.36 -1.19
CA LEU A 33 2.06 -4.34 -1.05
C LEU A 33 2.65 -5.50 -1.84
N ILE A 34 3.64 -5.19 -2.67
CA ILE A 34 4.36 -6.15 -3.50
C ILE A 34 5.81 -6.21 -3.01
N CYS A 35 6.27 -7.40 -2.63
CA CYS A 35 7.63 -7.58 -2.10
C CYS A 35 8.68 -7.45 -3.21
N LEU A 36 9.57 -6.47 -3.09
CA LEU A 36 10.66 -6.20 -4.04
C LEU A 36 11.89 -7.09 -3.83
N ASN A 37 11.95 -7.83 -2.72
CA ASN A 37 12.99 -8.84 -2.49
C ASN A 37 12.76 -10.11 -3.32
N LEU A 38 11.54 -10.31 -3.83
CA LEU A 38 11.21 -11.42 -4.72
C LEU A 38 11.41 -11.01 -6.19
N PRO A 39 11.75 -11.94 -7.09
CA PRO A 39 11.66 -11.71 -8.52
C PRO A 39 10.25 -11.25 -8.90
N GLN A 40 10.13 -10.34 -9.88
CA GLN A 40 8.84 -9.75 -10.26
C GLN A 40 7.76 -10.79 -10.60
N SER A 41 8.13 -11.88 -11.27
CA SER A 41 7.22 -12.98 -11.62
C SER A 41 6.67 -13.72 -10.40
N GLU A 42 7.40 -13.68 -9.28
CA GLU A 42 7.00 -14.30 -8.02
C GLU A 42 6.24 -13.30 -7.14
N GLY A 43 6.72 -12.06 -7.03
CA GLY A 43 6.12 -11.03 -6.19
C GLY A 43 4.69 -10.63 -6.60
N LEU A 44 4.34 -10.81 -7.88
CA LEU A 44 2.99 -10.55 -8.39
C LEU A 44 2.05 -11.76 -8.33
N LYS A 45 2.51 -12.92 -7.83
CA LYS A 45 1.61 -14.05 -7.61
C LYS A 45 0.62 -13.71 -6.51
N PRO A 46 -0.66 -14.14 -6.61
CA PRO A 46 -1.67 -13.87 -5.60
C PRO A 46 -1.24 -14.23 -4.17
N ASP A 47 -0.47 -15.31 -4.03
CA ASP A 47 0.01 -15.80 -2.72
C ASP A 47 1.09 -14.90 -2.08
N ASN A 48 1.74 -14.04 -2.87
CA ASN A 48 2.86 -13.18 -2.44
C ASN A 48 2.49 -11.68 -2.40
N VAL A 49 1.24 -11.34 -2.70
CA VAL A 49 0.72 -9.97 -2.64
C VAL A 49 -0.04 -9.77 -1.33
N TYR A 50 0.34 -8.76 -0.56
CA TYR A 50 -0.35 -8.41 0.67
C TYR A 50 -1.40 -7.32 0.40
N VAL A 51 -2.68 -7.62 0.63
CA VAL A 51 -3.76 -6.63 0.50
C VAL A 51 -3.92 -5.91 1.84
N ALA A 52 -3.40 -4.69 1.91
CA ALA A 52 -3.44 -3.85 3.11
C ALA A 52 -4.78 -3.15 3.33
N GLY A 53 -5.60 -3.02 2.29
CA GLY A 53 -6.91 -2.40 2.39
C GLY A 53 -7.70 -2.44 1.09
N ILE A 54 -8.99 -2.15 1.18
CA ILE A 54 -9.89 -1.98 0.04
C ILE A 54 -10.49 -0.59 0.13
N ILE A 55 -10.40 0.16 -0.96
CA ILE A 55 -11.09 1.44 -1.15
C ILE A 55 -12.56 1.14 -1.42
N PRO A 56 -13.49 1.55 -0.54
CA PRO A 56 -14.91 1.31 -0.73
C PRO A 56 -15.58 2.48 -1.48
N GLY A 57 -16.53 2.18 -2.36
CA GLY A 57 -17.70 3.04 -2.56
C GLY A 57 -18.02 3.53 -3.97
N ARG A 58 -19.08 4.33 -4.04
CA ARG A 58 -19.68 4.84 -5.28
C ARG A 58 -18.83 5.89 -6.00
N LYS A 59 -17.81 6.43 -5.35
CA LYS A 59 -16.98 7.50 -5.91
C LYS A 59 -15.56 7.28 -5.47
N GLU A 60 -14.66 7.82 -6.28
CA GLU A 60 -13.24 7.86 -5.93
C GLU A 60 -13.07 8.56 -4.56
N PRO A 61 -12.27 8.01 -3.64
CA PRO A 61 -12.13 8.56 -2.30
C PRO A 61 -11.50 9.95 -2.34
N THR A 62 -11.94 10.84 -1.44
CA THR A 62 -11.20 12.07 -1.16
C THR A 62 -9.83 11.77 -0.54
N ALA A 63 -8.90 12.73 -0.58
CA ALA A 63 -7.59 12.56 0.06
C ALA A 63 -7.72 12.22 1.56
N LEU A 64 -8.67 12.85 2.27
CA LEU A 64 -8.92 12.57 3.67
C LEU A 64 -9.41 11.14 3.91
N GLN A 65 -10.32 10.63 3.06
CA GLN A 65 -10.80 9.26 3.15
C GLN A 65 -9.69 8.25 2.85
N LEU A 66 -8.86 8.51 1.84
CA LEU A 66 -7.71 7.68 1.53
C LEU A 66 -6.71 7.65 2.70
N ASN A 67 -6.47 8.80 3.34
CA ASN A 67 -5.62 8.87 4.54
C ASN A 67 -6.16 7.99 5.67
N TYR A 68 -7.47 7.99 5.94
CA TYR A 68 -8.05 7.10 6.94
C TYR A 68 -7.83 5.62 6.64
N LEU A 69 -7.86 5.22 5.36
CA LEU A 69 -7.56 3.84 4.95
C LEU A 69 -6.08 3.50 5.13
N LEU A 70 -5.17 4.46 4.92
CA LEU A 70 -3.72 4.25 5.02
C LEU A 70 -3.18 4.38 6.44
N MET A 71 -3.87 5.07 7.35
CA MET A 71 -3.41 5.29 8.73
C MET A 71 -3.02 4.01 9.48
N PRO A 72 -3.81 2.91 9.44
CA PRO A 72 -3.42 1.65 10.08
C PRO A 72 -2.13 1.08 9.48
N LEU A 73 -2.04 1.05 8.15
CA LEU A 73 -0.86 0.57 7.43
C LEU A 73 0.39 1.40 7.78
N ILE A 74 0.27 2.73 7.78
CA ILE A 74 1.38 3.63 8.14
C ILE A 74 1.84 3.39 9.58
N LYS A 75 0.92 3.10 10.51
CA LYS A 75 1.26 2.78 11.89
C LYS A 75 2.09 1.50 11.97
N GLU A 76 1.65 0.44 11.32
CA GLU A 76 2.38 -0.84 11.26
C GLU A 76 3.76 -0.67 10.61
N LEU A 77 3.85 0.07 9.50
CA LEU A 77 5.11 0.35 8.82
C LEU A 77 6.09 1.15 9.69
N LYS A 78 5.61 2.05 10.55
CA LYS A 78 6.47 2.78 11.51
C LYS A 78 7.08 1.84 12.54
N ASP A 79 6.29 0.89 13.05
CA ASP A 79 6.77 -0.10 14.01
C ASP A 79 7.78 -1.04 13.35
N LEU A 80 7.51 -1.48 12.11
CA LEU A 80 8.39 -2.34 11.33
C LEU A 80 9.66 -1.63 10.84
N TRP A 81 9.64 -0.31 10.63
CA TRP A 81 10.83 0.45 10.25
C TRP A 81 11.89 0.46 11.36
N GLN A 82 11.48 0.45 12.63
CA GLN A 82 12.38 0.44 13.78
C GLN A 82 12.98 -0.94 14.08
N SER A 83 12.78 -1.92 13.19
CA SER A 83 13.04 -3.35 13.37
C SER A 83 12.14 -4.00 14.41
N TYR A 84 11.30 -4.93 13.97
CA TYR A 84 10.42 -5.70 14.83
C TYR A 84 11.02 -7.09 15.10
N HIS A 85 10.99 -7.53 16.36
CA HIS A 85 11.41 -8.89 16.72
C HIS A 85 10.24 -9.84 16.55
N PHE A 86 10.34 -10.72 15.56
CA PHE A 86 9.41 -11.82 15.37
C PHE A 86 9.78 -12.97 16.31
N SER A 87 8.75 -13.56 16.93
CA SER A 87 8.90 -14.68 17.83
C SER A 87 9.55 -15.90 17.14
N PRO A 88 10.22 -16.76 17.91
CA PRO A 88 10.82 -17.99 17.39
C PRO A 88 9.85 -18.81 16.53
N THR A 89 10.33 -19.22 15.36
CA THR A 89 9.62 -20.15 14.47
C THR A 89 10.33 -21.50 14.47
N SER A 90 9.68 -22.56 13.98
CA SER A 90 10.31 -23.89 13.88
C SER A 90 11.63 -23.89 13.09
N THR A 91 11.79 -22.93 12.16
CA THR A 91 12.98 -22.74 11.34
C THR A 91 13.95 -21.70 11.91
N GLY A 92 13.58 -20.98 12.96
CA GLY A 92 14.34 -19.90 13.56
C GLY A 92 14.10 -19.81 15.08
N PRO A 93 14.73 -20.69 15.89
CA PRO A 93 14.47 -20.79 17.33
C PRO A 93 14.87 -19.56 18.15
N SER A 94 15.67 -18.65 17.59
CA SER A 94 16.04 -17.37 18.22
C SER A 94 15.12 -16.20 17.83
N GLY A 95 14.09 -16.45 17.01
CA GLY A 95 13.31 -15.39 16.37
C GLY A 95 14.12 -14.69 15.28
N SER A 96 13.58 -13.59 14.75
CA SER A 96 14.26 -12.81 13.71
C SER A 96 13.87 -11.35 13.80
N PHE A 97 14.84 -10.46 13.61
CA PHE A 97 14.56 -9.04 13.44
C PHE A 97 14.22 -8.77 11.99
N ILE A 98 13.07 -8.13 11.75
CA ILE A 98 12.64 -7.75 10.41
C ILE A 98 12.42 -6.24 10.37
N GLY A 99 13.04 -5.61 9.39
CA GLY A 99 12.83 -4.22 9.02
C GLY A 99 12.04 -4.14 7.72
N VAL A 100 11.00 -3.31 7.66
CA VAL A 100 10.19 -3.12 6.44
C VAL A 100 10.28 -1.69 5.93
N ALA A 101 10.46 -1.52 4.63
CA ALA A 101 10.49 -0.23 3.95
C ALA A 101 9.60 -0.23 2.70
N ILE A 102 8.86 0.87 2.47
CA ILE A 102 8.20 1.13 1.19
C ILE A 102 9.13 1.97 0.33
N LEU A 103 9.56 1.45 -0.81
CA LEU A 103 10.50 2.15 -1.70
C LEU A 103 9.81 2.89 -2.85
N THR A 104 8.70 2.35 -3.34
CA THR A 104 8.00 2.93 -4.48
C THR A 104 6.49 2.87 -4.29
N ALA A 105 5.79 3.84 -4.89
CA ALA A 105 4.34 3.86 -5.03
C ALA A 105 3.98 3.71 -6.51
N ILE A 106 3.19 2.69 -6.83
CA ILE A 106 2.66 2.43 -8.17
C ILE A 106 1.18 2.80 -8.12
N VAL A 107 0.87 3.97 -8.65
CA VAL A 107 -0.47 4.53 -8.59
C VAL A 107 -0.78 5.28 -9.87
N ASP A 108 -2.06 5.41 -10.18
CA ASP A 108 -2.48 6.30 -11.25
C ASP A 108 -2.26 7.78 -10.85
N VAL A 109 -2.43 8.68 -11.83
CA VAL A 109 -2.24 10.12 -11.65
C VAL A 109 -3.26 10.72 -10.67
N VAL A 110 -4.43 10.12 -10.48
CA VAL A 110 -5.46 10.68 -9.61
C VAL A 110 -5.17 10.33 -8.14
N PHE A 111 -4.72 9.11 -7.88
CA PHE A 111 -4.29 8.63 -6.58
C PHE A 111 -2.94 9.19 -6.15
N ILE A 112 -2.01 9.48 -7.08
CA ILE A 112 -0.69 10.03 -6.69
C ILE A 112 -0.83 11.36 -5.95
N HIS A 113 -1.68 12.27 -6.43
CA HIS A 113 -1.90 13.57 -5.78
C HIS A 113 -2.50 13.42 -4.37
N LYS A 114 -3.34 12.40 -4.18
CA LYS A 114 -3.97 12.09 -2.90
C LYS A 114 -2.98 11.46 -1.92
N LEU A 115 -2.09 10.59 -2.41
CA LEU A 115 -1.03 9.96 -1.61
C LEU A 115 0.10 10.92 -1.23
N THR A 116 0.53 11.79 -2.14
CA THR A 116 1.63 12.73 -1.89
C THR A 116 1.20 13.96 -1.09
N GLY A 117 -0.10 14.10 -0.79
CA GLY A 117 -0.65 15.27 -0.13
C GLY A 117 -0.58 16.54 -0.98
N SER A 118 -0.46 16.42 -2.30
CA SER A 118 -0.47 17.56 -3.22
C SER A 118 -1.89 18.10 -3.39
N ILE A 119 -2.29 18.97 -2.46
CA ILE A 119 -3.49 19.80 -2.59
C ILE A 119 -3.18 20.86 -3.66
N SER A 120 -3.69 20.69 -4.88
CA SER A 120 -3.81 21.85 -5.77
C SER A 120 -4.83 22.80 -5.15
N ASN A 121 -4.38 23.97 -4.70
CA ASN A 121 -5.27 25.09 -4.41
C ASN A 121 -6.04 25.42 -5.70
N SER A 122 -7.24 24.88 -5.86
CA SER A 122 -8.22 25.49 -6.75
C SER A 122 -8.62 26.80 -6.07
N GLY A 123 -7.96 27.89 -6.47
CA GLY A 123 -8.31 29.23 -6.06
C GLY A 123 -9.77 29.49 -6.42
N ASN A 124 -10.63 29.56 -5.41
CA ASN A 124 -11.87 30.29 -5.51
C ASN A 124 -11.58 31.68 -4.95
N GLN A 125 -11.42 32.64 -5.87
CA GLN A 125 -11.63 34.03 -5.53
C GLN A 125 -13.11 34.21 -5.17
N PHE A 126 -13.37 34.56 -3.91
CA PHE A 126 -14.23 35.66 -3.52
C PHE A 126 -13.60 36.35 -2.32
#